data_AF-A0A5J4UAT2-F1
#
_entry.id   AF-A0A5J4UAT2-F1
#
_cell.length_a   1.000
_cell.length_b   1.000
_cell.length_c   1.000
_cell.angle_alpha   90.00
_cell.angle_beta   90.00
_cell.angle_gamma   90.00
#
_symmetry.space_group_name_H-M   'P 1'
#
loop_
_entity.id
_entity.type
_entity.pdbx_description
1 polymer ?
#
loop_
_entity_poly.entity_id
_entity_poly.type
_entity_poly.pdbx_seq_one_letter_code
_entity_poly.pdbx_strand_id
1 'polypeptide(L)'
;MTQAKREIIRASRSKVDDVILNNFNQFKEGIRVEAVEQWKPTDMNLKNYQIAINHICHKVWRTINGQRKRVYKLNDDVISIYQNMLVDDTIDTESDTESRQEQNQADTE
;
A
#
# COMPACT_ATOMS: atom_id res chain seq x y z
N MET A 1 2.17 -15.94 -11.40
CA MET A 1 3.42 -15.40 -10.81
C MET A 1 4.02 -16.45 -9.90
N THR A 2 5.35 -16.50 -9.74
CA THR A 2 6.02 -17.41 -8.78
C THR A 2 6.42 -16.62 -7.54
N GLN A 3 6.49 -17.27 -6.37
CA GLN A 3 6.88 -16.63 -5.11
C GLN A 3 8.19 -15.84 -5.22
N ALA A 4 9.22 -16.41 -5.86
CA ALA A 4 10.48 -15.73 -6.08
C ALA A 4 10.34 -14.42 -6.91
N LYS A 5 9.43 -14.39 -7.90
CA LYS A 5 9.17 -13.16 -8.67
C LYS A 5 8.50 -12.08 -7.81
N ARG A 6 7.62 -12.47 -6.88
CA ARG A 6 6.97 -11.55 -5.93
C ARG A 6 7.97 -10.93 -4.97
N GLU A 7 8.83 -11.75 -4.38
CA GLU A 7 9.86 -11.30 -3.44
C GLU A 7 10.83 -10.30 -4.09
N ILE A 8 11.22 -10.54 -5.35
CA ILE A 8 12.05 -9.61 -6.12
C ILE A 8 11.34 -8.28 -6.33
N ILE A 9 10.04 -8.30 -6.70
CA ILE A 9 9.25 -7.09 -6.88
C ILE A 9 9.13 -6.34 -5.55
N ARG A 10 8.80 -7.02 -4.46
CA ARG A 10 8.69 -6.45 -3.12
C ARG A 10 10.01 -5.82 -2.65
N ALA A 11 11.13 -6.50 -2.86
CA ALA A 11 12.46 -5.98 -2.53
C ALA A 11 12.85 -4.75 -3.38
N SER A 12 12.25 -4.61 -4.56
CA SER A 12 12.48 -3.49 -5.47
C SER A 12 11.56 -2.28 -5.23
N ARG A 13 10.55 -2.41 -4.35
CA ARG A 13 9.61 -1.31 -4.03
C ARG A 13 10.32 -0.21 -3.25
N SER A 14 9.92 1.03 -3.52
CA SER A 14 10.39 2.14 -2.70
C SER A 14 9.64 2.17 -1.37
N LYS A 15 10.27 2.75 -0.35
CA LYS A 15 9.60 2.97 0.95
C LYS A 15 8.35 3.84 0.85
N VAL A 16 8.24 4.66 -0.20
CA VAL A 16 7.04 5.46 -0.46
C VAL A 16 5.92 4.57 -0.99
N ASP A 17 6.24 3.61 -1.86
CA ASP A 17 5.28 2.61 -2.35
C ASP A 17 4.72 1.78 -1.21
N ASP A 18 5.56 1.36 -0.25
CA ASP A 18 5.11 0.64 0.93
C ASP A 18 4.10 1.45 1.75
N VAL A 19 4.36 2.75 1.96
CA VAL A 19 3.42 3.64 2.68
C VAL A 19 2.10 3.78 1.92
N ILE A 20 2.16 3.88 0.59
CA ILE A 20 0.97 3.98 -0.27
C ILE A 20 0.17 2.69 -0.23
N LEU A 21 0.82 1.52 -0.38
CA LEU A 21 0.18 0.21 -0.34
C LEU A 21 -0.51 -0.04 1.02
N ASN A 22 0.20 0.23 2.12
CA ASN A 22 -0.35 0.08 3.48
C ASN A 22 -1.58 0.97 3.75
N ASN A 23 -1.72 2.08 3.01
CA ASN A 23 -2.81 3.04 3.16
C ASN A 23 -3.60 3.24 1.85
N PHE A 24 -3.63 2.22 0.99
CA PHE A 24 -4.07 2.34 -0.40
C PHE A 24 -5.47 2.95 -0.54
N ASN A 25 -6.44 2.47 0.25
CA ASN A 25 -7.80 2.97 0.23
C ASN A 25 -7.87 4.46 0.63
N GLN A 26 -7.07 4.89 1.61
CA GLN A 26 -7.02 6.30 2.04
C GLN A 26 -6.43 7.20 0.95
N PHE A 27 -5.39 6.73 0.25
CA PHE A 27 -4.82 7.45 -0.89
C PHE A 27 -5.77 7.48 -2.10
N LYS A 28 -6.55 6.43 -2.33
CA LYS A 28 -7.56 6.35 -3.38
C LYS A 28 -8.70 7.35 -3.16
N GLU A 29 -9.20 7.45 -1.93
CA GLU A 29 -10.29 8.37 -1.56
C GLU A 29 -9.83 9.83 -1.43
N GLY A 30 -8.56 10.01 -1.07
CA GLY A 30 -7.91 11.29 -0.87
C GLY A 30 -7.65 11.56 0.61
N ILE A 31 -6.39 11.58 0.99
CA ILE A 31 -5.96 11.73 2.38
C ILE A 31 -5.31 13.08 2.64
N ARG A 32 -5.55 13.64 3.84
CA ARG A 32 -4.97 14.91 4.28
C ARG A 32 -3.44 14.90 4.21
N VAL A 33 -2.88 16.00 3.69
CA VAL A 33 -1.43 16.17 3.53
C VAL A 33 -0.70 15.99 4.86
N GLU A 34 -1.25 16.54 5.95
CA GLU A 34 -0.63 16.49 7.27
C GLU A 34 -0.51 15.06 7.82
N ALA A 35 -1.47 14.18 7.51
CA ALA A 35 -1.44 12.78 7.93
C ALA A 35 -0.37 12.01 7.15
N VAL A 36 -0.29 12.24 5.84
CA VAL A 36 0.70 11.61 4.96
C VAL A 36 2.13 11.98 5.36
N GLU A 37 2.39 13.23 5.70
CA GLU A 37 3.72 13.70 6.11
C GLU A 37 4.21 13.03 7.40
N GLN A 38 3.30 12.57 8.27
CA GLN A 38 3.63 11.80 9.47
C GLN A 38 4.04 10.35 9.16
N TRP A 39 3.70 9.82 7.98
CA TRP A 39 4.07 8.47 7.54
C TRP A 39 5.41 8.43 6.79
N LYS A 40 6.10 9.56 6.73
CA LYS A 40 7.42 9.68 6.12
C LYS A 40 8.38 8.64 6.74
N PRO A 41 9.07 7.82 5.93
CA PRO A 41 10.11 6.92 6.41
C PRO A 41 11.19 7.66 7.22
N THR A 42 11.71 7.02 8.28
CA THR A 42 12.66 7.64 9.21
C THR A 42 13.94 8.14 8.52
N ASP A 43 14.42 7.40 7.53
CA ASP A 43 15.64 7.66 6.78
C ASP A 43 15.49 8.68 5.64
N MET A 44 14.26 9.16 5.38
CA MET A 44 13.99 10.14 4.32
C MET A 44 13.72 11.52 4.94
N ASN A 45 14.21 12.59 4.31
CA ASN A 45 13.82 13.94 4.71
C ASN A 45 12.41 14.28 4.18
N LEU A 46 11.73 15.27 4.78
CA LEU A 46 10.35 15.60 4.41
C LEU A 46 10.23 16.08 2.96
N LYS A 47 11.21 16.87 2.49
CA LYS A 47 11.19 17.43 1.13
C LYS A 47 11.29 16.35 0.06
N ASN A 48 12.16 15.35 0.24
CA ASN A 48 12.32 14.24 -0.69
C ASN A 48 11.08 13.34 -0.68
N TYR A 49 10.49 13.13 0.49
CA TYR A 49 9.23 12.38 0.61
C TYR A 49 8.08 13.08 -0.13
N GLN A 50 7.95 14.40 0.04
CA GLN A 50 6.98 15.20 -0.69
C GLN A 50 7.22 15.15 -2.21
N ILE A 51 8.48 15.19 -2.67
CA ILE A 51 8.80 15.08 -4.10
C ILE A 51 8.39 13.70 -4.63
N ALA A 52 8.80 12.63 -3.95
CA ALA A 52 8.48 11.27 -4.35
C ALA A 52 6.97 11.02 -4.41
N ILE A 53 6.23 11.47 -3.40
CA ILE A 53 4.79 11.26 -3.36
C ILE A 53 4.04 12.11 -4.40
N ASN A 54 4.53 13.30 -4.75
CA ASN A 54 3.95 14.13 -5.81
C ASN A 54 4.08 13.50 -7.22
N HIS A 55 5.00 12.56 -7.42
CA HIS A 55 5.10 11.82 -8.69
C HIS A 55 4.02 10.75 -8.83
N ILE A 56 3.50 10.25 -7.71
CA ILE A 56 2.55 9.12 -7.66
C ILE A 56 1.11 9.61 -7.41
N CYS A 57 0.98 10.65 -6.60
CA CYS A 57 -0.27 11.26 -6.19
C CYS A 57 -0.34 12.72 -6.66
N HIS A 58 -1.55 13.21 -6.88
CA HIS A 58 -1.81 14.62 -7.13
C HIS A 58 -2.44 15.28 -5.90
N LYS A 59 -2.14 16.57 -5.68
CA LYS A 59 -2.75 17.37 -4.62
C LYS A 59 -4.05 18.00 -5.11
N VAL A 60 -5.16 17.68 -4.45
CA VAL A 60 -6.46 18.29 -4.73
C VAL A 60 -7.01 19.01 -3.51
N TRP A 61 -7.89 19.97 -3.76
CA TRP A 61 -8.67 20.60 -2.71
C TRP A 61 -9.95 19.81 -2.48
N ARG A 62 -10.24 19.46 -1.23
CA ARG A 62 -11.51 18.86 -0.81
C ARG A 62 -12.10 19.62 0.37
N THR A 63 -13.42 19.69 0.40
CA THR A 63 -14.16 20.17 1.57
C THR A 63 -14.33 19.01 2.53
N ILE A 64 -13.74 19.11 3.72
CA ILE A 64 -13.85 18.13 4.80
C ILE A 64 -14.31 18.87 6.05
N ASN A 65 -15.45 18.47 6.62
CA ASN A 65 -16.08 19.12 7.78
C ASN A 65 -16.30 20.63 7.56
N GLY A 66 -16.78 21.02 6.38
CA GLY A 66 -17.03 22.43 6.02
C GLY A 66 -15.77 23.26 5.73
N GLN A 67 -14.56 22.71 5.90
CA GLN A 67 -13.31 23.40 5.63
C GLN A 67 -12.65 22.85 4.37
N ARG A 68 -12.15 23.75 3.52
CA ARG A 68 -11.39 23.39 2.33
C ARG A 68 -9.95 23.03 2.72
N LYS A 69 -9.56 21.77 2.56
CA LYS A 69 -8.24 21.23 2.89
C LYS A 69 -7.57 20.63 1.66
N ARG A 70 -6.23 20.60 1.66
CA ARG A 70 -5.47 19.87 0.63
C ARG A 70 -5.37 18.41 1.01
N VAL A 71 -5.57 17.55 0.03
CA VAL A 71 -5.41 16.10 0.16
C VAL A 71 -4.54 15.57 -0.96
N TYR A 72 -3.77 14.52 -0.68
CA TYR A 72 -3.14 13.67 -1.69
C TYR A 72 -4.14 12.64 -2.17
N LYS A 73 -4.32 12.54 -3.49
CA LYS A 73 -5.09 11.49 -4.13
C LYS A 73 -4.21 10.74 -5.12
N LEU A 74 -4.30 9.42 -5.15
CA LEU A 74 -3.64 8.62 -6.18
C LEU A 74 -4.11 9.03 -7.57
N ASN A 75 -3.18 9.02 -8.53
CA ASN A 75 -3.51 9.17 -9.94
C ASN A 75 -4.32 7.97 -10.42
N ASP A 76 -5.40 8.19 -11.16
CA ASP A 76 -6.32 7.12 -11.53
C ASP A 76 -5.62 6.02 -12.38
N ASP A 77 -4.68 6.40 -13.25
CA ASP A 77 -3.85 5.47 -14.03
C ASP A 77 -3.01 4.54 -13.13
N VAL A 78 -2.56 5.07 -12.00
CA VAL A 78 -1.67 4.40 -11.06
C VAL A 78 -2.45 3.51 -10.09
N ILE A 79 -3.73 3.81 -9.82
CA ILE A 79 -4.60 2.98 -8.96
C ILE A 79 -4.62 1.53 -9.44
N SER A 80 -4.75 1.31 -10.75
CA SER A 80 -4.80 -0.03 -11.35
C SER A 80 -3.53 -0.85 -11.06
N ILE A 81 -2.36 -0.20 -11.12
CA ILE A 81 -1.06 -0.82 -10.89
C ILE A 81 -0.94 -1.28 -9.43
N TYR A 82 -1.24 -0.38 -8.47
CA TYR A 82 -1.16 -0.71 -7.04
C TYR A 82 -2.22 -1.72 -6.61
N GLN A 83 -3.42 -1.66 -7.20
CA GLN A 83 -4.47 -2.64 -6.92
C GLN A 83 -4.06 -4.06 -7.35
N ASN A 84 -3.41 -4.21 -8.50
CA ASN A 84 -2.89 -5.52 -8.93
C ASN A 84 -1.74 -6.00 -8.03
N MET A 85 -0.87 -5.09 -7.55
CA MET A 85 0.18 -5.44 -6.59
C MET A 85 -0.37 -5.93 -5.25
N LEU A 86 -1.49 -5.35 -4.79
CA LEU A 86 -2.18 -5.77 -3.57
C LEU A 86 -2.78 -7.17 -3.70
N VAL A 87 -3.45 -7.48 -4.81
CA VAL A 87 -4.07 -8.79 -5.05
C VAL A 87 -3.02 -9.90 -5.06
N ASP A 88 -1.86 -9.64 -5.67
CA ASP A 88 -0.75 -10.60 -5.74
C ASP A 88 -0.11 -10.88 -4.36
N ASP A 89 -0.14 -9.90 -3.43
CA ASP A 89 0.31 -10.10 -2.05
C ASP A 89 -0.72 -10.87 -1.19
N THR A 90 -2.03 -10.78 -1.49
CA THR A 90 -3.08 -11.48 -0.72
C THR A 90 -3.23 -12.96 -1.01
N ILE A 91 -2.88 -13.41 -2.23
CA ILE A 91 -3.00 -14.82 -2.64
C ILE A 91 -2.21 -15.77 -1.71
N ASP A 92 -1.08 -15.30 -1.17
CA ASP A 92 -0.24 -16.11 -0.28
C ASP A 92 -0.84 -16.26 1.14
N THR A 93 -1.72 -15.34 1.58
CA THR A 93 -2.32 -15.44 2.92
C THR A 93 -3.41 -16.51 3.00
N GLU A 94 -4.14 -16.74 1.91
CA GLU A 94 -5.19 -17.76 1.85
C GLU A 94 -4.59 -19.17 1.69
N SER A 95 -3.54 -19.34 0.86
CA SER A 95 -2.92 -20.65 0.63
C SER A 95 -2.14 -21.21 1.84
N ASP A 96 -1.68 -20.37 2.77
CA ASP A 96 -0.98 -20.81 3.98
C ASP A 96 -1.94 -21.29 5.08
N THR A 97 -3.25 -20.99 4.99
CA THR A 97 -4.23 -21.38 6.01
C THR A 97 -4.86 -22.76 5.79
N GLU A 98 -4.93 -23.23 4.55
CA GLU A 98 -5.49 -24.56 4.24
C GLU A 98 -4.52 -25.71 4.54
N SER A 99 -3.21 -25.45 4.57
CA SER A 99 -2.18 -26.49 4.74
C SER A 99 -2.00 -26.99 6.19
N ARG A 100 -2.75 -26.46 7.17
CA ARG A 100 -2.53 -26.75 8.61
C ARG A 100 -3.65 -27.55 9.30
N GLN A 101 -4.73 -27.91 8.58
CA GLN A 101 -5.85 -28.67 9.15
C GLN A 101 -5.83 -30.19 8.90
N GLU A 102 -4.96 -30.72 8.04
CA GLU A 102 -4.96 -32.16 7.71
C GLU A 102 -4.02 -33.05 8.57
N GLN A 103 -3.23 -32.51 9.50
CA GLN A 103 -2.24 -33.30 10.27
C GLN A 103 -2.69 -33.79 11.66
N ASN A 104 -3.93 -33.56 12.09
CA ASN A 104 -4.42 -34.00 13.41
C ASN A 104 -5.44 -35.15 13.37
N GLN A 105 -5.34 -36.07 12.40
CA GLN A 105 -6.08 -37.34 12.41
C GLN A 105 -5.20 -38.49 11.90
N ALA A 106 -4.08 -38.74 12.56
CA ALA A 106 -3.31 -39.98 12.38
C ALA A 106 -2.55 -40.30 13.66
N ASP A 107 -3.27 -40.49 14.77
CA ASP A 107 -2.74 -41.14 15.98
C ASP A 107 -3.91 -41.49 16.91
N THR A 108 -4.73 -42.48 16.52
CA THR A 108 -5.44 -43.36 17.47
C THR A 108 -5.86 -44.61 16.72
N GLU A 109 -5.02 -45.64 16.74
CA GLU A 109 -5.42 -47.05 16.80
C GLU A 109 -4.30 -47.88 17.44
#